data_AF-A0A2A9ET79-F1
#
_entry.id   AF-A0A2A9ET79-F1
#
_cell.length_a   1.000
_cell.length_b   1.000
_cell.length_c   1.000
_cell.angle_alpha   90.00
_cell.angle_beta   90.00
_cell.angle_gamma   90.00
#
_symmetry.space_group_name_H-M   'P 1'
#
loop_
_entity.id
_entity.type
_entity.pdbx_description
1 polymer ?
#
loop_
_entity_poly.entity_id
_entity_poly.type
_entity_poly.pdbx_seq_one_letter_code
_entity_poly.pdbx_strand_id
1 'polypeptide(L)'
;MIELTDPRPGDVVTVEFDDDAPVTLTWPRYTDLQALPVYVGAREGRQLLELKFDGEDGRLIELVLVNAPDTRRIATPWGGSTSDASVSACWTGDDRRAELPHLDVIGYDDVLMMHVSPGPAVRWFKDGPVLYGTADDSSVVSFGVPWDAVVRDRIIGSR
;
A
#
# COMPACT_ATOMS: atom_id res chain seq x y z
N MET A 1 0.41 -6.88 -13.10
CA MET A 1 1.28 -7.07 -11.92
C MET A 1 1.67 -5.69 -11.42
N ILE A 2 2.10 -5.54 -10.16
CA ILE A 2 2.60 -4.27 -9.64
C ILE A 2 4.13 -4.37 -9.56
N GLU A 3 4.86 -3.43 -10.14
CA GLU A 3 6.32 -3.42 -10.20
C GLU A 3 6.88 -2.11 -9.64
N LEU A 4 8.07 -2.15 -9.04
CA LEU A 4 8.79 -0.92 -8.70
C LEU A 4 9.55 -0.39 -9.91
N THR A 5 9.44 0.91 -10.14
CA THR A 5 10.18 1.64 -11.17
C THR A 5 10.85 2.87 -10.57
N ASP A 6 11.85 3.42 -11.27
CA ASP A 6 12.46 4.68 -10.88
C ASP A 6 11.40 5.80 -10.87
N PRO A 7 11.33 6.59 -9.79
CA PRO A 7 10.34 7.62 -9.65
C PRO A 7 10.73 8.81 -10.52
N ARG A 8 9.76 9.69 -10.71
CA ARG A 8 10.07 11.05 -11.15
C ARG A 8 10.09 11.93 -9.90
N PRO A 9 11.06 12.85 -9.76
CA PRO A 9 11.12 13.71 -8.59
C PRO A 9 9.82 14.54 -8.45
N GLY A 10 9.34 14.69 -7.20
CA GLY A 10 8.37 15.74 -6.84
C GLY A 10 7.16 15.32 -6.01
N ASP A 11 6.90 14.03 -5.78
CA ASP A 11 5.63 13.61 -5.21
C ASP A 11 5.74 13.42 -3.68
N VAL A 12 5.07 14.29 -2.91
CA VAL A 12 4.91 14.13 -1.46
C VAL A 12 3.63 13.35 -1.19
N VAL A 13 3.76 12.11 -0.70
CA VAL A 13 2.62 11.26 -0.36
C VAL A 13 1.89 11.83 0.86
N THR A 14 0.58 12.00 0.73
CA THR A 14 -0.31 12.33 1.85
C THR A 14 -0.84 11.04 2.47
N VAL A 15 -0.83 10.96 3.80
CA VAL A 15 -1.33 9.82 4.57
C VAL A 15 -2.44 10.27 5.49
N GLU A 16 -3.60 9.65 5.36
CA GLU A 16 -4.76 9.88 6.20
C GLU A 16 -5.18 8.58 6.88
N PHE A 17 -5.63 8.69 8.13
CA PHE A 17 -6.08 7.59 8.96
C PHE A 17 -7.42 7.98 9.57
N ASP A 18 -8.47 7.21 9.29
CA ASP A 18 -9.82 7.49 9.77
C ASP A 18 -10.62 6.22 10.08
N ASP A 19 -11.84 6.39 10.60
CA ASP A 19 -12.69 5.29 11.07
C ASP A 19 -13.50 4.65 9.93
N ASP A 20 -13.67 5.34 8.80
CA ASP A 20 -14.44 4.89 7.63
C ASP A 20 -13.57 4.09 6.64
N ALA A 21 -12.29 4.48 6.53
CA ALA A 21 -11.23 3.84 5.78
C ALA A 21 -9.94 3.85 6.64
N PRO A 22 -9.53 2.69 7.20
CA PRO A 22 -8.36 2.58 8.06
C PRO A 22 -7.10 3.32 7.60
N VAL A 23 -6.82 3.34 6.30
CA VAL A 23 -5.75 4.19 5.76
C VAL A 23 -6.04 4.61 4.33
N THR A 24 -5.75 5.87 4.02
CA THR A 24 -5.73 6.42 2.67
C THR A 24 -4.37 7.04 2.38
N LEU A 25 -3.73 6.63 1.29
CA LEU A 25 -2.51 7.22 0.76
C LEU A 25 -2.82 7.89 -0.57
N THR A 26 -2.43 9.14 -0.74
CA THR A 26 -2.68 9.89 -1.98
C THR A 26 -1.41 10.56 -2.47
N TRP A 27 -1.09 10.38 -3.75
CA TRP A 27 0.02 11.06 -4.42
C TRP A 27 -0.50 12.35 -5.08
N PRO A 28 0.27 13.47 -5.07
CA PRO A 28 -0.22 14.79 -5.50
C PRO A 28 -0.74 14.85 -6.94
N ARG A 29 -0.27 13.96 -7.82
CA ARG A 29 -0.64 13.93 -9.24
C ARG A 29 -2.08 13.52 -9.53
N TYR A 30 -2.85 13.12 -8.51
CA TYR A 30 -4.27 12.79 -8.66
C TYR A 30 -5.10 13.92 -9.29
N THR A 31 -4.73 15.19 -9.11
CA THR A 31 -5.50 16.31 -9.68
C THR A 31 -5.29 16.53 -11.17
N ASP A 32 -4.22 15.98 -11.74
CA ASP A 32 -3.78 16.29 -13.12
C ASP A 32 -4.01 15.14 -14.11
N LEU A 33 -4.81 14.13 -13.70
CA LEU A 33 -5.08 12.92 -14.49
C LEU A 33 -5.65 13.26 -15.87
N GLN A 34 -4.90 12.91 -16.91
CA GLN A 34 -5.32 13.06 -18.32
C GLN A 34 -6.09 11.83 -18.83
N ALA A 35 -6.01 10.71 -18.11
CA ALA A 35 -6.66 9.46 -18.43
C ALA A 35 -7.50 8.94 -17.27
N LEU A 36 -8.49 8.09 -17.57
CA LEU A 36 -9.24 7.39 -16.54
C LEU A 36 -8.30 6.47 -15.75
N PRO A 37 -8.34 6.49 -14.39
CA PRO A 37 -7.53 5.60 -13.59
C PRO A 37 -7.80 4.12 -13.85
N VAL A 38 -6.76 3.32 -13.66
CA VAL A 38 -6.85 1.86 -13.56
C VAL A 38 -7.11 1.50 -12.11
N TYR A 39 -8.09 0.64 -11.86
CA TYR A 39 -8.48 0.24 -10.51
C TYR A 39 -8.07 -1.21 -10.26
N VAL A 40 -7.36 -1.45 -9.16
CA VAL A 40 -6.96 -2.80 -8.76
C VAL A 40 -7.41 -3.04 -7.33
N GLY A 41 -8.24 -4.06 -7.12
CA GLY A 41 -8.72 -4.45 -5.80
C GLY A 41 -7.93 -5.61 -5.21
N ALA A 42 -7.87 -5.73 -3.90
CA ALA A 42 -7.52 -6.96 -3.21
C ALA A 42 -8.55 -7.23 -2.11
N ARG A 43 -9.02 -8.48 -1.98
CA ARG A 43 -10.06 -8.84 -1.02
C ARG A 43 -9.78 -10.21 -0.42
N GLU A 44 -9.88 -10.28 0.91
CA GLU A 44 -9.82 -11.52 1.68
C GLU A 44 -10.86 -11.42 2.80
N GLY A 45 -11.85 -12.31 2.81
CA GLY A 45 -12.99 -12.22 3.73
C GLY A 45 -13.69 -10.86 3.67
N ARG A 46 -13.66 -10.11 4.78
CA ARG A 46 -14.26 -8.76 4.90
C ARG A 46 -13.24 -7.64 4.70
N GLN A 47 -11.98 -7.96 4.47
CA GLN A 47 -10.93 -6.99 4.21
C GLN A 47 -10.99 -6.55 2.75
N LEU A 48 -10.81 -5.25 2.50
CA LEU A 48 -10.83 -4.68 1.16
C LEU A 48 -9.78 -3.59 1.04
N LEU A 49 -8.89 -3.76 0.06
CA LEU A 49 -7.90 -2.78 -0.37
C LEU A 49 -8.23 -2.37 -1.80
N GLU A 50 -8.22 -1.08 -2.07
CA GLU A 50 -8.34 -0.51 -3.41
C GLU A 50 -7.08 0.26 -3.75
N LEU A 51 -6.57 0.02 -4.96
CA LEU A 51 -5.42 0.70 -5.53
C LEU A 51 -5.89 1.39 -6.80
N LYS A 52 -5.51 2.65 -6.97
CA LYS A 52 -5.75 3.42 -8.19
C LYS A 52 -4.43 3.79 -8.81
N PHE A 53 -4.33 3.54 -10.11
CA PHE A 53 -3.15 3.85 -10.90
C PHE A 53 -3.50 4.85 -12.00
N ASP A 54 -2.55 5.72 -12.34
CA ASP A 54 -2.66 6.61 -13.49
C ASP A 54 -2.87 5.78 -14.77
N GLY A 55 -3.87 6.15 -15.57
CA GLY A 55 -4.18 5.44 -16.81
C GLY A 55 -3.19 5.68 -17.95
N GLU A 56 -2.32 6.68 -17.85
CA GLU A 56 -1.31 7.00 -18.88
C GLU A 56 -0.02 6.22 -18.66
N ASP A 57 0.54 6.29 -17.45
CA ASP A 57 1.86 5.72 -17.14
C ASP A 57 1.83 4.59 -16.08
N GLY A 58 0.64 4.23 -15.59
CA GLY A 58 0.44 3.10 -14.71
C GLY A 58 0.87 3.33 -13.26
N ARG A 59 1.28 4.54 -12.87
CA ARG A 59 1.79 4.81 -11.50
C ARG A 59 0.70 4.76 -10.44
N LEU A 60 1.01 4.23 -9.26
CA LEU A 60 0.10 4.27 -8.12
C LEU A 60 -0.14 5.73 -7.71
N ILE A 61 -1.40 6.15 -7.72
CA ILE A 61 -1.83 7.51 -7.37
C ILE A 61 -2.66 7.53 -6.09
N GLU A 62 -3.28 6.41 -5.74
CA GLU A 62 -4.04 6.27 -4.50
C GLU A 62 -4.06 4.82 -4.02
N LEU A 63 -3.98 4.63 -2.70
CA LEU A 63 -4.22 3.37 -2.01
C LEU A 63 -5.20 3.63 -0.89
N VAL A 64 -6.29 2.86 -0.84
CA VAL A 64 -7.32 2.95 0.18
C VAL A 64 -7.54 1.58 0.80
N LEU A 65 -7.18 1.42 2.06
CA LEU A 65 -7.64 0.28 2.84
C LEU A 65 -9.06 0.61 3.30
N VAL A 66 -10.05 0.10 2.58
CA VAL A 66 -11.48 0.41 2.79
C VAL A 66 -12.00 -0.23 4.07
N ASN A 67 -11.56 -1.46 4.37
CA ASN A 67 -11.94 -2.12 5.63
C ASN A 67 -10.91 -3.20 6.00
N ALA A 68 -10.67 -3.38 7.29
CA ALA A 68 -9.74 -4.40 7.80
C ALA A 68 -10.16 -4.93 9.19
N PRO A 69 -11.37 -5.52 9.34
CA PRO A 69 -11.92 -5.88 10.65
C PRO A 69 -11.19 -7.04 11.33
N ASP A 70 -10.42 -7.80 10.56
CA ASP A 70 -9.65 -8.96 10.96
C ASP A 70 -8.13 -8.66 10.96
N THR A 71 -7.75 -7.37 11.07
CA THR A 71 -6.34 -6.96 11.16
C THR A 71 -5.65 -7.70 12.30
N ARG A 72 -4.62 -8.47 11.97
CA ARG A 72 -3.85 -9.21 12.97
C ARG A 72 -2.87 -8.27 13.66
N ARG A 73 -2.92 -8.22 15.00
CA ARG A 73 -1.97 -7.44 15.79
C ARG A 73 -0.74 -8.26 16.15
N ILE A 74 0.44 -7.68 15.95
CA ILE A 74 1.72 -8.18 16.45
C ILE A 74 2.29 -7.10 17.37
N ALA A 75 2.37 -7.39 18.67
CA ALA A 75 2.82 -6.44 19.70
C ALA A 75 4.36 -6.33 19.75
N THR A 76 4.96 -6.03 18.60
CA THR A 76 6.36 -5.68 18.45
C THR A 76 6.52 -4.68 17.30
N PRO A 77 7.56 -3.83 17.32
CA PRO A 77 7.94 -3.03 16.15
C PRO A 77 8.25 -3.91 14.94
N TRP A 78 8.00 -3.38 13.74
CA TRP A 78 8.38 -4.03 12.50
C TRP A 78 9.91 -4.02 12.36
N GLY A 79 10.51 -5.21 12.24
CA GLY A 79 11.97 -5.40 12.25
C GLY A 79 12.65 -5.43 10.89
N GLY A 80 11.96 -5.05 9.81
CA GLY A 80 12.53 -5.10 8.46
C GLY A 80 13.56 -4.00 8.21
N SER A 81 14.62 -4.34 7.49
CA SER A 81 15.61 -3.36 7.02
C SER A 81 15.13 -2.74 5.71
N THR A 82 15.10 -1.41 5.65
CA THR A 82 14.72 -0.67 4.44
C THR A 82 15.95 -0.11 3.74
N SER A 83 15.90 -0.08 2.41
CA SER A 83 16.77 0.80 1.63
C SER A 83 16.00 2.09 1.34
N ASP A 84 16.62 3.24 1.65
CA ASP A 84 16.09 4.52 1.18
C ASP A 84 16.30 4.57 -0.34
N ALA A 85 15.20 4.56 -1.07
CA ALA A 85 15.19 4.67 -2.51
C ALA A 85 13.95 5.44 -2.89
N SER A 86 14.12 6.46 -3.72
CA SER A 86 12.98 7.02 -4.40
C SER A 86 12.54 5.91 -5.39
N VAL A 87 11.29 5.45 -5.33
CA VAL A 87 10.69 4.41 -6.19
C VAL A 87 9.21 4.71 -6.43
N SER A 88 8.60 4.11 -7.46
CA SER A 88 7.15 4.17 -7.66
C SER A 88 6.59 2.81 -8.02
N ALA A 89 5.49 2.42 -7.36
CA ALA A 89 4.73 1.24 -7.72
C ALA A 89 3.91 1.51 -9.00
N CYS A 90 4.07 0.68 -10.01
CA CYS A 90 3.41 0.81 -11.30
C CYS A 90 2.64 -0.46 -11.65
N TRP A 91 1.41 -0.29 -12.16
CA TRP A 91 0.62 -1.36 -12.73
C TRP A 91 1.07 -1.65 -14.15
N THR A 92 1.48 -2.89 -14.41
CA THR A 92 1.93 -3.39 -15.72
C THR A 92 0.93 -4.33 -16.38
N GLY A 93 -0.29 -4.47 -15.84
CA GLY A 93 -1.32 -5.32 -16.42
C GLY A 93 -2.15 -4.60 -17.49
N ASP A 94 -2.72 -5.38 -18.40
CA ASP A 94 -3.51 -4.85 -19.53
C ASP A 94 -4.95 -4.44 -19.10
N ASP A 95 -5.43 -4.96 -17.98
CA ASP A 95 -6.79 -4.73 -17.51
C ASP A 95 -6.93 -3.39 -16.78
N ARG A 96 -7.94 -2.60 -17.18
CA ARG A 96 -8.33 -1.36 -16.48
C ARG A 96 -8.99 -1.60 -15.11
N ARG A 97 -9.41 -2.85 -14.87
CA ARG A 97 -9.94 -3.33 -13.60
C ARG A 97 -9.40 -4.72 -13.34
N ALA A 98 -8.63 -4.87 -12.27
CA ALA A 98 -8.05 -6.16 -11.89
C ALA A 98 -8.29 -6.46 -10.41
N GLU A 99 -8.15 -7.74 -10.06
CA GLU A 99 -8.15 -8.19 -8.66
C GLU A 99 -6.81 -8.88 -8.38
N LEU A 100 -6.19 -8.54 -7.26
CA LEU A 100 -5.04 -9.23 -6.71
C LEU A 100 -5.51 -10.46 -5.94
N PRO A 101 -4.73 -11.55 -5.97
CA PRO A 101 -5.18 -12.85 -5.49
C PRO A 101 -5.22 -12.98 -3.96
N HIS A 102 -4.72 -11.98 -3.22
CA HIS A 102 -4.53 -12.09 -1.78
C HIS A 102 -4.62 -10.74 -1.09
N LEU A 103 -5.08 -10.73 0.16
CA LEU A 103 -4.95 -9.62 1.10
C LEU A 103 -4.73 -10.17 2.52
N ASP A 104 -3.61 -9.82 3.16
CA ASP A 104 -3.42 -9.97 4.61
C ASP A 104 -3.03 -8.62 5.20
N VAL A 105 -3.71 -8.20 6.26
CA VAL A 105 -3.47 -6.93 6.94
C VAL A 105 -2.96 -7.20 8.35
N ILE A 106 -1.76 -6.70 8.63
CA ILE A 106 -1.07 -6.90 9.90
C ILE A 106 -0.71 -5.53 10.50
N GLY A 107 -1.14 -5.30 11.74
CA GLY A 107 -0.69 -4.16 12.52
C GLY A 107 0.47 -4.53 13.43
N TYR A 108 1.65 -4.01 13.12
CA TYR A 108 2.78 -3.93 14.06
C TYR A 108 2.61 -2.72 14.98
N ASP A 109 3.46 -2.62 16.01
CA ASP A 109 3.37 -1.51 16.95
C ASP A 109 3.59 -0.13 16.29
N ASP A 110 4.33 -0.09 15.18
CA ASP A 110 4.79 1.12 14.48
C ASP A 110 4.45 1.15 12.98
N VAL A 111 3.92 0.06 12.41
CA VAL A 111 3.58 -0.02 10.98
C VAL A 111 2.29 -0.81 10.74
N LEU A 112 1.43 -0.30 9.87
CA LEU A 112 0.34 -1.05 9.24
C LEU A 112 0.82 -1.68 7.93
N MET A 113 0.75 -3.00 7.84
CA MET A 113 1.21 -3.79 6.70
C MET A 113 0.02 -4.37 5.93
N MET A 114 0.08 -4.30 4.60
CA MET A 114 -0.91 -4.82 3.66
C MET A 114 -0.20 -5.70 2.64
N HIS A 115 -0.31 -7.02 2.79
CA HIS A 115 0.26 -8.00 1.87
C HIS A 115 -0.75 -8.32 0.78
N VAL A 116 -0.38 -8.11 -0.48
CA VAL A 116 -1.28 -8.29 -1.64
C VAL A 116 -0.94 -9.53 -2.49
N SER A 117 -0.01 -10.33 -2.00
CA SER A 117 0.46 -11.58 -2.61
C SER A 117 0.88 -12.55 -1.49
N PRO A 118 0.71 -13.87 -1.65
CA PRO A 118 0.98 -14.87 -0.60
C PRO A 118 2.48 -15.08 -0.29
N GLY A 119 3.39 -14.53 -1.12
CA GLY A 119 4.83 -14.65 -0.92
C GLY A 119 5.38 -13.59 0.04
N PRO A 120 6.43 -13.90 0.83
CA PRO A 120 7.07 -12.90 1.66
C PRO A 120 7.82 -11.87 0.80
N ALA A 121 7.84 -10.62 1.25
CA ALA A 121 8.75 -9.63 0.70
C ALA A 121 10.20 -9.99 1.07
N VAL A 122 11.08 -10.01 0.07
CA VAL A 122 12.51 -10.28 0.22
C VAL A 122 13.35 -9.01 0.33
N ARG A 123 12.81 -7.88 -0.15
CA ARG A 123 13.45 -6.55 -0.08
C ARG A 123 12.40 -5.52 0.31
N TRP A 124 12.86 -4.48 1.00
CA TRP A 124 12.04 -3.36 1.42
C TRP A 124 12.65 -2.05 0.98
N PHE A 125 11.82 -1.24 0.33
CA PHE A 125 12.17 0.12 -0.10
C PHE A 125 11.30 1.11 0.66
N LYS A 126 11.91 2.21 1.10
CA LYS A 126 11.20 3.31 1.73
C LYS A 126 11.20 4.51 0.81
N ASP A 127 10.01 4.99 0.46
CA ASP A 127 9.81 6.25 -0.24
C ASP A 127 8.85 7.13 0.56
N GLY A 128 9.39 8.18 1.18
CA GLY A 128 8.63 9.01 2.11
C GLY A 128 8.00 8.19 3.26
N PRO A 129 6.67 8.27 3.45
CA PRO A 129 5.96 7.50 4.48
C PRO A 129 5.54 6.10 4.02
N VAL A 130 5.88 5.66 2.81
CA VAL A 130 5.44 4.37 2.27
C VAL A 130 6.59 3.38 2.24
N LEU A 131 6.31 2.17 2.68
CA LEU A 131 7.18 1.01 2.56
C LEU A 131 6.68 0.11 1.44
N TYR A 132 7.57 -0.30 0.55
CA TYR A 132 7.28 -1.28 -0.51
C TYR A 132 8.06 -2.55 -0.25
N GLY A 133 7.34 -3.65 -0.06
CA GLY A 133 7.91 -4.98 0.01
C GLY A 133 7.86 -5.65 -1.35
N THR A 134 9.00 -6.10 -1.86
CA THR A 134 9.08 -6.76 -3.18
C THR A 134 9.47 -8.22 -3.09
N ALA A 135 9.02 -9.01 -4.06
CA ALA A 135 9.56 -10.35 -4.34
C ALA A 135 10.89 -10.28 -5.11
N ASP A 136 11.49 -11.45 -5.40
CA ASP A 136 12.76 -11.58 -6.11
C ASP A 136 12.71 -11.03 -7.55
N ASP A 137 11.54 -11.08 -8.18
CA ASP A 137 11.27 -10.53 -9.51
C ASP A 137 10.96 -9.03 -9.50
N SER A 138 11.14 -8.36 -8.34
CA SER A 138 10.84 -6.94 -8.12
C SER A 138 9.35 -6.56 -8.19
N SER A 139 8.46 -7.54 -8.22
CA SER A 139 7.02 -7.29 -8.05
C SER A 139 6.73 -6.81 -6.63
N VAL A 140 5.85 -5.82 -6.49
CA VAL A 140 5.36 -5.35 -5.19
C VAL A 140 4.37 -6.36 -4.65
N VAL A 141 4.72 -6.96 -3.52
CA VAL A 141 3.89 -7.95 -2.82
C VAL A 141 3.32 -7.40 -1.52
N SER A 142 3.79 -6.24 -1.07
CA SER A 142 3.34 -5.65 0.20
C SER A 142 3.52 -4.14 0.23
N PHE A 143 2.60 -3.48 0.92
CA PHE A 143 2.69 -2.06 1.27
C PHE A 143 2.74 -1.92 2.79
N GLY A 144 3.48 -0.93 3.27
CA GLY A 144 3.53 -0.59 4.68
C GLY A 144 3.41 0.90 4.90
N VAL A 145 2.74 1.29 5.99
CA VAL A 145 2.57 2.69 6.38
C VAL A 145 2.90 2.82 7.86
N PRO A 146 3.93 3.60 8.23
CA PRO A 146 4.21 3.90 9.62
C PRO A 146 3.03 4.63 10.26
N TRP A 147 2.75 4.29 11.51
CA TRP A 147 1.73 4.95 12.32
C TRP A 147 2.18 5.09 13.77
N ASP A 148 1.52 5.95 14.53
CA ASP A 148 1.73 6.06 15.97
C ASP A 148 0.75 5.19 16.76
N ALA A 149 1.02 5.05 18.06
CA ALA A 149 0.22 4.23 18.95
C ALA A 149 -1.23 4.71 19.07
N VAL A 150 -1.49 6.02 18.99
CA VAL A 150 -2.84 6.60 19.10
C VAL A 150 -3.67 6.22 17.88
N VAL A 151 -3.10 6.38 16.68
CA VAL A 151 -3.73 5.99 15.41
C VAL A 151 -3.97 4.48 15.36
N ARG A 152 -2.97 3.68 15.71
CA ARG A 152 -3.07 2.21 15.77
C ARG A 152 -4.19 1.76 16.69
N ASP A 153 -4.22 2.26 17.92
CA ASP A 153 -5.20 1.83 18.93
C ASP A 153 -6.62 2.29 18.57
N ARG A 154 -6.76 3.39 17.83
CA ARG A 154 -8.03 3.82 17.23
C ARG A 154 -8.50 2.86 16.13
N ILE A 155 -7.62 2.50 15.18
CA ILE A 155 -7.99 1.69 14.00
C ILE A 155 -8.21 0.21 14.34
N ILE A 156 -7.29 -0.41 15.08
CA ILE A 156 -7.39 -1.84 15.42
C ILE A 156 -8.33 -2.05 16.62
N GLY A 157 -8.52 -1.01 17.44
CA GLY A 157 -9.13 -1.11 18.75
C GLY A 157 -8.16 -1.73 19.77
N SER A 158 -8.32 -1.34 21.03
CA SER A 158 -7.64 -1.97 22.17
C SER A 158 -8.26 -3.35 22.49
N ARG A 159 -8.26 -4.27 21.52
CA ARG A 159 -8.69 -5.67 21.71
C ARG A 159 -7.65 -6.46 22.50
#